data_AF-A0AAW0C544-F1
#
_entry.id   AF-A0AAW0C544-F1
#
_cell.length_a   1.000
_cell.length_b   1.000
_cell.length_c   1.000
_cell.angle_alpha   90.00
_cell.angle_beta   90.00
_cell.angle_gamma   90.00
#
_symmetry.space_group_name_H-M   'P 1'
#
loop_
_entity.id
_entity.type
_entity.pdbx_description
1 polymer ?
#
loop_
_entity_poly.entity_id
_entity_poly.type
_entity_poly.pdbx_seq_one_letter_code
_entity_poly.pdbx_strand_id
1 'polypeptide(L)'
;MTFSHYEPEWIQYLFRSFPGGTERFLSQIWASRVQDFSSLEPNLDIVCPSARDIAHAMINLPSIVNLPAVLRGFFSRAGIPCAGRFEIAKPAIHPIVPLSRIDSPSFRPQMFVWAATGAPCVELTQGISAVFALPSNTDYDIDERKRAAGMAEGTIAFRSCLRSAWIPLSHLVKLHLATYPARDEHGNAVEPLTLEDALDDWLLTQIVTAIGDLTVL
;
A
#
# COMPACT_ATOMS: atom_id res chain seq x y z
N MET A 1 29.72 -30.13 17.57
CA MET A 1 28.40 -29.57 17.93
C MET A 1 27.52 -29.62 16.71
N THR A 2 26.66 -30.62 16.60
CA THR A 2 25.68 -30.79 15.53
C THR A 2 24.36 -30.20 16.01
N PHE A 3 23.92 -29.11 15.38
CA PHE A 3 22.60 -28.54 15.64
C PHE A 3 21.55 -29.52 15.09
N SER A 4 20.83 -30.18 15.99
CA SER A 4 19.65 -30.97 15.68
C SER A 4 18.56 -30.03 15.17
N HIS A 5 18.28 -30.06 13.87
CA HIS A 5 17.08 -29.46 13.28
C HIS A 5 15.85 -30.15 13.86
N TYR A 6 15.30 -29.58 14.94
CA TYR A 6 13.93 -29.88 15.36
C TYR A 6 13.00 -29.22 14.32
N GLU A 7 12.67 -29.95 13.26
CA GLU A 7 11.49 -29.61 12.48
C GLU A 7 10.27 -29.90 13.36
N PRO A 8 9.41 -28.91 13.64
CA PRO A 8 8.25 -29.15 14.47
C PRO A 8 7.31 -30.16 13.80
N GLU A 9 7.01 -31.28 14.46
CA GLU A 9 6.14 -32.35 13.93
C GLU A 9 4.76 -31.84 13.49
N TRP A 10 4.29 -30.72 14.06
CA TRP A 10 3.04 -30.09 13.66
C TRP A 10 3.05 -29.54 12.23
N ILE A 11 4.21 -29.13 11.71
CA ILE A 11 4.35 -28.67 10.32
C ILE A 11 4.08 -29.83 9.36
N GLN A 12 4.64 -31.00 9.64
CA GLN A 12 4.38 -32.20 8.84
C GLN A 12 2.91 -32.64 8.89
N TYR A 13 2.27 -32.47 10.05
CA TYR A 13 0.84 -32.76 10.20
C TYR A 13 -0.03 -31.78 9.41
N LEU A 14 0.31 -30.48 9.43
CA LEU A 14 -0.38 -29.44 8.66
C LEU A 14 -0.36 -29.74 7.16
N PHE A 15 0.81 -30.09 6.61
CA PHE A 15 0.98 -30.40 5.19
C PHE A 15 0.23 -31.66 4.74
N ARG A 16 0.09 -32.66 5.61
CA ARG A 16 -0.63 -33.90 5.32
C ARG A 16 -2.15 -33.76 5.46
N SER A 17 -2.60 -32.80 6.27
CA SER A 17 -4.02 -32.55 6.53
C SER A 17 -4.70 -31.69 5.46
N PHE A 18 -3.92 -31.06 4.58
CA PHE A 18 -4.48 -30.20 3.55
C PHE A 18 -5.18 -31.02 2.45
N PRO A 19 -6.46 -30.74 2.12
CA PRO A 19 -7.17 -31.45 1.06
C PRO A 19 -6.42 -31.35 -0.28
N GLY A 20 -5.94 -32.47 -0.81
CA GLY A 20 -5.10 -32.52 -2.03
C GLY A 20 -3.59 -32.56 -1.77
N GLY A 21 -3.15 -32.63 -0.51
CA GLY A 21 -1.77 -32.89 -0.12
C GLY A 21 -0.82 -31.70 -0.23
N THR A 22 0.46 -31.95 0.09
CA THR A 22 1.52 -30.94 0.17
C THR A 22 1.75 -30.22 -1.16
N GLU A 23 1.64 -30.92 -2.29
CA GLU A 23 1.84 -30.33 -3.62
C GLU A 23 0.76 -29.29 -3.95
N ARG A 24 -0.51 -29.57 -3.62
CA ARG A 24 -1.61 -28.60 -3.80
C ARG A 24 -1.47 -27.41 -2.86
N PHE A 25 -1.05 -27.65 -1.61
CA PHE A 25 -0.78 -26.59 -0.66
C PHE A 25 0.34 -25.67 -1.12
N LEU A 26 1.50 -26.22 -1.52
CA LEU A 26 2.61 -25.44 -2.05
C LEU A 26 2.23 -24.70 -3.33
N SER A 27 1.47 -25.34 -4.22
CA SER A 27 0.95 -24.71 -5.42
C SER A 27 0.00 -23.55 -5.11
N GLN A 28 -0.85 -23.68 -4.09
CA GLN A 28 -1.72 -22.59 -3.63
C GLN A 28 -0.94 -21.45 -2.95
N ILE A 29 0.08 -21.75 -2.15
CA ILE A 29 0.97 -20.71 -1.59
C ILE A 29 1.71 -19.99 -2.72
N TRP A 30 2.20 -20.71 -3.72
CA TRP A 30 2.89 -20.10 -4.86
C TRP A 30 1.96 -19.28 -5.74
N ALA A 31 0.73 -19.75 -5.98
CA ALA A 31 -0.28 -19.06 -6.78
C ALA A 31 -0.90 -17.86 -6.04
N SER A 32 -0.93 -17.86 -4.71
CA SER A 32 -1.40 -16.73 -3.88
C SER A 32 -0.34 -15.63 -3.69
N ARG A 33 0.86 -15.82 -4.25
CA ARG A 33 1.95 -14.86 -4.16
C ARG A 33 1.92 -13.90 -5.33
N VAL A 34 1.72 -12.61 -5.02
CA VAL A 34 1.90 -11.52 -5.97
C VAL A 34 3.38 -11.45 -6.37
N GLN A 35 3.73 -11.81 -7.61
CA GLN A 35 5.13 -11.76 -8.07
C GLN A 35 5.52 -10.36 -8.55
N ASP A 36 4.56 -9.63 -9.11
CA ASP A 36 4.71 -8.28 -9.66
C ASP A 36 3.33 -7.62 -9.77
N PHE A 37 3.28 -6.42 -10.34
CA PHE A 37 2.01 -5.73 -10.57
C PHE A 37 1.09 -6.49 -11.54
N SER A 38 1.62 -7.19 -12.55
CA SER A 38 0.79 -7.94 -13.52
C SER A 38 -0.02 -9.06 -12.87
N SER A 39 0.50 -9.62 -11.77
CA SER A 39 -0.20 -10.62 -10.96
C SER A 39 -1.37 -10.01 -10.17
N LEU A 40 -1.22 -8.76 -9.72
CA LEU A 40 -2.20 -8.04 -8.91
C LEU A 40 -3.29 -7.38 -9.78
N GLU A 41 -2.91 -6.81 -10.93
CA GLU A 41 -3.78 -5.97 -11.76
C GLU A 41 -5.14 -6.57 -12.09
N PRO A 42 -5.27 -7.85 -12.48
CA PRO A 42 -6.58 -8.45 -12.80
C PRO A 42 -7.55 -8.49 -11.62
N ASN A 43 -7.03 -8.39 -10.39
CA ASN A 43 -7.78 -8.51 -9.15
C ASN A 43 -7.81 -7.19 -8.36
N LEU A 44 -7.23 -6.12 -8.92
CA LEU A 44 -7.22 -4.79 -8.32
C LEU A 44 -8.30 -3.92 -8.97
N ASP A 45 -9.32 -3.60 -8.19
CA ASP A 45 -10.34 -2.63 -8.57
C ASP A 45 -9.91 -1.23 -8.12
N ILE A 46 -9.75 -0.31 -9.07
CA ILE A 46 -9.38 1.09 -8.78
C ILE A 46 -10.63 1.96 -8.91
N VAL A 47 -11.25 2.26 -7.78
CA VAL A 47 -12.50 3.01 -7.70
C VAL A 47 -12.21 4.50 -7.63
N CYS A 48 -12.63 5.23 -8.67
CA CYS A 48 -12.47 6.67 -8.77
C CYS A 48 -13.82 7.39 -8.55
N PRO A 49 -13.85 8.50 -7.80
CA PRO A 49 -15.06 9.30 -7.65
C PRO A 49 -15.47 9.93 -8.98
N SER A 50 -16.77 10.16 -9.18
CA SER A 50 -17.25 10.82 -10.39
C SER A 50 -16.83 12.29 -10.41
N ALA A 51 -16.76 12.89 -11.60
CA ALA A 51 -16.46 14.32 -11.74
C ALA A 51 -17.47 15.21 -10.95
N ARG A 52 -18.72 14.75 -10.85
CA ARG A 52 -19.76 15.40 -10.05
C ARG A 52 -19.43 15.36 -8.56
N ASP A 53 -18.97 14.22 -8.05
CA ASP A 53 -18.64 14.07 -6.63
C ASP A 53 -17.41 14.90 -6.26
N ILE A 54 -16.40 14.93 -7.14
CA ILE A 54 -15.21 15.79 -6.98
C ILE A 54 -15.61 17.27 -6.91
N ALA A 55 -16.50 17.71 -7.81
CA ALA A 55 -17.00 19.08 -7.82
C ALA A 55 -17.79 19.43 -6.55
N HIS A 56 -18.66 18.52 -6.06
CA HIS A 56 -19.38 18.71 -4.80
C HIS A 56 -18.46 18.74 -3.59
N ALA A 57 -17.38 17.97 -3.61
CA ALA A 57 -16.36 17.96 -2.56
C ALA A 57 -15.44 19.20 -2.59
N MET A 58 -15.62 20.10 -3.57
CA MET A 58 -14.77 21.28 -3.80
C MET A 58 -13.28 20.93 -3.93
N ILE A 59 -12.97 19.75 -4.49
CA ILE A 59 -11.60 19.32 -4.73
C ILE A 59 -11.17 19.80 -6.10
N ASN A 60 -10.15 20.67 -6.13
CA ASN A 60 -9.55 21.16 -7.36
C ASN A 60 -8.55 20.16 -7.93
N LEU A 61 -9.04 19.01 -8.40
CA LEU A 61 -8.20 18.00 -9.06
C LEU A 61 -7.83 18.50 -10.47
N PRO A 62 -6.52 18.61 -10.80
CA PRO A 62 -6.12 19.04 -12.14
C PRO A 62 -6.58 18.03 -13.18
N SER A 63 -7.12 18.52 -14.31
CA SER A 63 -7.73 17.69 -15.35
C SER A 63 -6.78 16.66 -15.99
N ILE A 64 -5.47 16.86 -15.81
CA ILE A 64 -4.42 15.97 -16.32
C ILE A 64 -4.17 14.76 -15.42
N VAL A 65 -4.70 14.75 -14.19
CA VAL A 65 -4.42 13.67 -13.22
C VAL A 65 -5.25 12.44 -13.55
N ASN A 66 -4.59 11.41 -14.07
CA ASN A 66 -5.15 10.08 -14.25
C ASN A 66 -4.92 9.26 -12.97
N LEU A 67 -5.93 9.22 -12.09
CA LEU A 67 -5.83 8.55 -10.79
C LEU A 67 -5.45 7.06 -10.88
N PRO A 68 -6.03 6.24 -11.78
CA PRO A 68 -5.55 4.89 -12.00
C PRO A 68 -4.09 4.80 -12.43
N ALA A 69 -3.64 5.72 -13.30
CA ALA A 69 -2.24 5.73 -13.74
C ALA A 69 -1.26 6.02 -12.60
N VAL A 70 -1.64 6.83 -11.61
CA VAL A 70 -0.83 7.08 -10.40
C VAL A 70 -0.55 5.77 -9.66
N LEU A 71 -1.59 4.98 -9.37
CA LEU A 71 -1.42 3.71 -8.66
C LEU A 71 -0.68 2.65 -9.49
N ARG A 72 -1.01 2.54 -10.79
CA ARG A 72 -0.30 1.62 -11.70
C ARG A 72 1.19 1.96 -11.78
N GLY A 73 1.52 3.25 -11.87
CA GLY A 73 2.90 3.73 -11.85
C GLY A 73 3.60 3.34 -10.56
N PHE A 74 2.96 3.62 -9.41
CA PHE A 74 3.52 3.28 -8.10
C PHE A 74 3.84 1.79 -7.97
N PHE A 75 2.92 0.90 -8.36
CA PHE A 75 3.10 -0.55 -8.27
C PHE A 75 4.12 -1.12 -9.26
N SER A 76 4.39 -0.41 -10.36
CA SER A 76 5.35 -0.84 -11.38
C SER A 76 6.80 -0.43 -11.06
N ARG A 77 6.99 0.49 -10.10
CA ARG A 77 8.31 0.97 -9.67
C ARG A 77 8.82 0.21 -8.43
N ALA A 78 10.10 0.35 -8.14
CA ALA A 78 10.78 -0.32 -7.03
C ALA A 78 11.72 0.62 -6.29
N GLY A 79 12.18 0.21 -5.11
CA GLY A 79 13.12 0.97 -4.29
C GLY A 79 12.52 2.13 -3.52
N ILE A 80 13.39 2.82 -2.80
CA ILE A 80 13.08 3.95 -1.92
C ILE A 80 13.20 5.26 -2.72
N PRO A 81 12.10 6.01 -2.92
CA PRO A 81 12.12 7.26 -3.71
C PRO A 81 12.80 8.42 -2.99
N CYS A 82 12.64 8.53 -1.67
CA CYS A 82 13.23 9.58 -0.83
C CYS A 82 13.96 8.94 0.35
N ALA A 83 15.27 8.70 0.21
CA ALA A 83 16.02 7.92 1.20
C ALA A 83 16.13 8.63 2.56
N GLY A 84 16.34 9.95 2.55
CA GLY A 84 16.41 10.75 3.77
C GLY A 84 15.10 10.78 4.52
N ARG A 85 13.98 10.96 3.81
CA ARG A 85 12.63 10.91 4.42
C ARG A 85 12.28 9.51 4.92
N PHE A 86 12.64 8.48 4.16
CA PHE A 86 12.36 7.09 4.55
C PHE A 86 13.10 6.68 5.82
N GLU A 87 14.35 7.07 6.01
CA GLU A 87 15.09 6.76 7.26
C GLU A 87 14.46 7.41 8.50
N ILE A 88 13.76 8.54 8.36
CA ILE A 88 12.99 9.17 9.45
C ILE A 88 11.74 8.34 9.77
N ALA A 89 11.06 7.80 8.75
CA ALA A 89 9.84 7.00 8.92
C ALA A 89 10.12 5.55 9.34
N LYS A 90 11.30 5.02 9.01
CA LYS A 90 11.72 3.63 9.24
C LYS A 90 11.52 3.11 10.67
N PRO A 91 11.74 3.88 11.75
CA PRO A 91 11.48 3.41 13.10
C PRO A 91 10.00 3.11 13.39
N ALA A 92 9.07 3.70 12.63
CA ALA A 92 7.64 3.42 12.74
C ALA A 92 7.20 2.17 11.96
N ILE A 93 8.07 1.60 11.13
CA ILE A 93 7.76 0.41 10.33
C ILE A 93 7.91 -0.83 11.21
N HIS A 94 6.85 -1.64 11.29
CA HIS A 94 6.90 -2.87 12.07
C HIS A 94 7.96 -3.85 11.53
N PRO A 95 8.78 -4.50 12.39
CA PRO A 95 9.87 -5.40 11.97
C PRO A 95 9.46 -6.60 11.11
N ILE A 96 8.17 -6.92 11.06
CA ILE A 96 7.62 -8.00 10.22
C ILE A 96 7.68 -7.66 8.72
N VAL A 97 7.79 -6.38 8.38
CA VAL A 97 7.92 -5.92 6.99
C VAL A 97 9.33 -6.24 6.49
N PRO A 98 9.50 -7.03 5.42
CA PRO A 98 10.80 -7.48 4.95
C PRO A 98 11.51 -6.40 4.12
N LEU A 99 11.98 -5.33 4.78
CA LEU A 99 12.64 -4.18 4.14
C LEU A 99 13.88 -4.55 3.31
N SER A 100 14.50 -5.71 3.56
CA SER A 100 15.59 -6.23 2.72
C SER A 100 15.19 -6.51 1.27
N ARG A 101 13.87 -6.54 0.98
CA ARG A 101 13.31 -6.77 -0.36
C ARG A 101 12.77 -5.49 -1.01
N ILE A 102 13.00 -4.30 -0.44
CA ILE A 102 12.37 -3.04 -0.88
C ILE A 102 12.67 -2.67 -2.35
N ASP A 103 13.82 -3.11 -2.86
CA ASP A 103 14.23 -2.90 -4.25
C ASP A 103 13.64 -3.92 -5.22
N SER A 104 12.90 -4.92 -4.73
CA SER A 104 12.20 -5.89 -5.58
C SER A 104 10.99 -5.25 -6.25
N PRO A 105 10.76 -5.48 -7.56
CA PRO A 105 9.53 -5.02 -8.23
C PRO A 105 8.26 -5.64 -7.62
N SER A 106 8.40 -6.77 -6.93
CA SER A 106 7.31 -7.41 -6.20
C SER A 106 6.93 -6.70 -4.90
N PHE A 107 7.79 -5.83 -4.36
CA PHE A 107 7.69 -5.38 -2.97
C PHE A 107 6.46 -4.52 -2.73
N ARG A 108 6.33 -3.42 -3.48
CA ARG A 108 5.21 -2.48 -3.35
C ARG A 108 3.84 -3.17 -3.51
N PRO A 109 3.59 -3.98 -4.56
CA PRO A 109 2.31 -4.66 -4.68
C PRO A 109 2.09 -5.71 -3.58
N GLN A 110 3.12 -6.44 -3.13
CA GLN A 110 2.99 -7.36 -1.98
C GLN A 110 2.63 -6.63 -0.68
N MET A 111 3.29 -5.51 -0.39
CA MET A 111 3.01 -4.72 0.81
C MET A 111 1.62 -4.10 0.76
N PHE A 112 1.18 -3.64 -0.41
CA PHE A 112 -0.19 -3.15 -0.58
C PHE A 112 -1.23 -4.24 -0.32
N VAL A 113 -1.05 -5.45 -0.88
CA VAL A 113 -1.96 -6.57 -0.60
C VAL A 113 -1.96 -6.89 0.89
N TRP A 114 -0.80 -6.90 1.54
CA TRP A 114 -0.72 -7.16 2.98
C TRP A 114 -1.45 -6.09 3.79
N ALA A 115 -1.20 -4.81 3.54
CA ALA A 115 -1.90 -3.73 4.22
C ALA A 115 -3.42 -3.77 3.97
N ALA A 116 -3.84 -4.04 2.73
CA ALA A 116 -5.24 -4.03 2.33
C ALA A 116 -6.03 -5.26 2.79
N THR A 117 -5.37 -6.38 3.10
CA THR A 117 -6.06 -7.66 3.44
C THR A 117 -5.68 -8.20 4.81
N GLY A 118 -4.65 -7.64 5.45
CA GLY A 118 -4.08 -8.16 6.70
C GLY A 118 -3.20 -9.40 6.53
N ALA A 119 -3.04 -9.93 5.31
CA ALA A 119 -2.24 -11.14 5.06
C ALA A 119 -1.22 -10.94 3.93
N PRO A 120 0.03 -11.46 4.07
CA PRO A 120 1.08 -11.30 3.07
C PRO A 120 0.88 -12.19 1.83
N CYS A 121 -0.02 -13.16 1.90
CA CYS A 121 -0.40 -14.06 0.82
C CYS A 121 -1.91 -14.13 0.81
N VAL A 122 -2.51 -13.86 -0.35
CA VAL A 122 -3.95 -13.85 -0.47
C VAL A 122 -4.33 -14.59 -1.72
N GLU A 123 -5.34 -15.44 -1.60
CA GLU A 123 -6.01 -15.98 -2.77
C GLU A 123 -6.59 -14.79 -3.55
N LEU A 124 -5.95 -14.49 -4.69
CA LEU A 124 -6.34 -13.38 -5.56
C LEU A 124 -7.71 -13.61 -6.22
N THR A 125 -8.40 -14.70 -5.91
CA THR A 125 -9.75 -15.03 -6.39
C THR A 125 -10.82 -14.05 -5.91
N GLN A 126 -10.57 -13.27 -4.85
CA GLN A 126 -11.45 -12.16 -4.46
C GLN A 126 -10.75 -10.83 -4.73
N GLY A 127 -11.50 -9.85 -5.21
CA GLY A 127 -10.96 -8.54 -5.56
C GLY A 127 -10.35 -7.81 -4.36
N ILE A 128 -9.43 -6.90 -4.66
CA ILE A 128 -8.87 -5.91 -3.73
C ILE A 128 -9.24 -4.54 -4.29
N SER A 129 -9.77 -3.64 -3.46
CA SER A 129 -10.22 -2.32 -3.93
C SER A 129 -9.30 -1.20 -3.44
N ALA A 130 -8.81 -0.37 -4.35
CA ALA A 130 -8.17 0.91 -4.05
C ALA A 130 -9.17 2.03 -4.37
N VAL A 131 -9.69 2.69 -3.33
CA VAL A 131 -10.76 3.69 -3.45
C VAL A 131 -10.20 5.08 -3.22
N PHE A 132 -10.34 5.98 -4.19
CA PHE A 132 -10.01 7.39 -3.98
C PHE A 132 -11.14 8.09 -3.20
N ALA A 133 -10.87 8.38 -1.93
CA ALA A 133 -11.85 8.87 -0.98
C ALA A 133 -11.99 10.40 -1.03
N LEU A 134 -13.23 10.86 -0.95
CA LEU A 134 -13.65 12.24 -0.75
C LEU A 134 -14.00 12.48 0.73
N PRO A 135 -13.97 13.74 1.21
CA PRO A 135 -14.39 14.11 2.57
C PRO A 135 -15.79 13.64 2.98
N SER A 136 -16.68 13.41 2.01
CA SER A 136 -18.03 12.93 2.22
C SER A 136 -18.13 11.39 2.39
N ASN A 137 -17.08 10.62 2.13
CA ASN A 137 -17.11 9.16 2.25
C ASN A 137 -17.02 8.73 3.72
N THR A 138 -18.16 8.39 4.33
CA THR A 138 -18.24 7.90 5.72
C THR A 138 -17.56 6.55 5.93
N ASP A 139 -17.38 5.75 4.88
CA ASP A 139 -16.68 4.46 4.95
C ASP A 139 -15.17 4.61 5.21
N TYR A 140 -14.62 5.80 4.93
CA TYR A 140 -13.25 6.13 5.30
C TYR A 140 -13.09 6.17 6.83
N ASP A 141 -13.96 6.90 7.52
CA ASP A 141 -14.09 6.91 8.98
C ASP A 141 -15.48 7.50 9.32
N ILE A 142 -16.19 6.89 10.26
CA ILE A 142 -17.53 7.30 10.68
C ILE A 142 -17.48 8.66 11.39
N ASP A 143 -16.42 8.91 12.16
CA ASP A 143 -16.21 10.18 12.86
C ASP A 143 -15.71 11.24 11.88
N GLU A 144 -16.52 12.29 11.66
CA GLU A 144 -16.20 13.37 10.74
C GLU A 144 -14.90 14.10 11.08
N ARG A 145 -14.61 14.31 12.37
CA ARG A 145 -13.40 15.04 12.79
C ARG A 145 -12.16 14.20 12.53
N LYS A 146 -12.21 12.90 12.84
CA LYS A 146 -11.10 11.98 12.56
C LYS A 146 -10.90 11.79 11.06
N ARG A 147 -12.00 11.66 10.31
CA ARG A 147 -11.99 11.61 8.84
C ARG A 147 -11.28 12.83 8.26
N ALA A 148 -11.71 14.02 8.65
CA ALA A 148 -11.13 15.27 8.15
C ALA A 148 -9.64 15.40 8.51
N ALA A 149 -9.27 15.09 9.77
CA ALA A 149 -7.87 15.13 10.22
C ALA A 149 -7.00 14.14 9.43
N GLY A 150 -7.40 12.87 9.36
CA GLY A 150 -6.66 11.84 8.63
C GLY A 150 -6.52 12.16 7.14
N MET A 151 -7.57 12.66 6.49
CA MET A 151 -7.51 13.07 5.08
C MET A 151 -6.60 14.28 4.84
N ALA A 152 -6.54 15.22 5.79
CA ALA A 152 -5.65 16.37 5.72
C ALA A 152 -4.17 15.97 5.86
N GLU A 153 -3.90 15.00 6.74
CA GLU A 153 -2.57 14.42 6.96
C GLU A 153 -2.14 13.49 5.82
N GLY A 154 -3.10 12.97 5.05
CA GLY A 154 -2.84 12.03 3.95
C GLY A 154 -2.81 10.57 4.39
N THR A 155 -3.45 10.25 5.52
CA THR A 155 -3.51 8.88 6.02
C THR A 155 -4.30 7.99 5.06
N ILE A 156 -3.81 6.79 4.75
CA ILE A 156 -4.60 5.81 3.98
C ILE A 156 -5.38 4.95 4.98
N ALA A 157 -6.69 4.87 4.82
CA ALA A 157 -7.51 4.00 5.66
C ALA A 157 -7.58 2.60 5.05
N PHE A 158 -6.89 1.64 5.67
CA PHE A 158 -6.94 0.23 5.28
C PHE A 158 -8.07 -0.50 6.01
N ARG A 159 -8.85 -1.28 5.27
CA ARG A 159 -9.95 -2.11 5.79
C ARG A 159 -9.71 -3.56 5.38
N SER A 160 -8.88 -4.26 6.15
CA SER A 160 -8.47 -5.65 5.88
C SER A 160 -9.65 -6.61 5.67
N CYS A 161 -10.68 -6.51 6.52
CA CYS A 161 -11.91 -7.31 6.41
C CYS A 161 -12.68 -7.06 5.09
N LEU A 162 -12.54 -5.87 4.51
CA LEU A 162 -13.16 -5.49 3.23
C LEU A 162 -12.19 -5.53 2.06
N ARG A 163 -10.95 -6.00 2.28
CA ARG A 163 -9.89 -6.06 1.25
C ARG A 163 -9.70 -4.74 0.52
N SER A 164 -9.77 -3.61 1.23
CA SER A 164 -9.75 -2.28 0.61
C SER A 164 -8.79 -1.29 1.26
N ALA A 165 -8.32 -0.36 0.45
CA ALA A 165 -7.51 0.79 0.84
C ALA A 165 -8.19 2.08 0.36
N TRP A 166 -8.46 3.00 1.28
CA TRP A 166 -9.13 4.26 1.00
C TRP A 166 -8.11 5.40 1.01
N ILE A 167 -7.83 5.94 -0.17
CA ILE A 167 -6.76 6.88 -0.44
C ILE A 167 -7.33 8.30 -0.47
N PRO A 168 -6.90 9.23 0.39
CA PRO A 168 -7.48 10.56 0.49
C PRO A 168 -7.13 11.41 -0.74
N LEU A 169 -8.14 11.71 -1.57
CA LEU A 169 -7.95 12.46 -2.81
C LEU A 169 -7.46 13.90 -2.55
N SER A 170 -7.85 14.50 -1.43
CA SER A 170 -7.38 15.82 -1.00
C SER A 170 -5.85 15.89 -0.86
N HIS A 171 -5.23 14.83 -0.36
CA HIS A 171 -3.78 14.79 -0.18
C HIS A 171 -3.05 14.63 -1.51
N LEU A 172 -3.59 13.83 -2.44
CA LEU A 172 -3.07 13.73 -3.80
C LEU A 172 -3.05 15.09 -4.51
N VAL A 173 -4.13 15.86 -4.37
CA VAL A 173 -4.18 17.23 -4.92
C VAL A 173 -3.12 18.12 -4.27
N LYS A 174 -2.93 18.02 -2.95
CA LYS A 174 -1.88 18.75 -2.24
C LYS A 174 -0.49 18.43 -2.77
N LEU A 175 -0.19 17.15 -3.03
CA LEU A 175 1.08 16.75 -3.64
C LEU A 175 1.21 17.31 -5.06
N HIS A 176 0.16 17.20 -5.89
CA HIS A 176 0.20 17.72 -7.26
C HIS A 176 0.43 19.23 -7.35
N LEU A 177 -0.11 20.00 -6.39
CA LEU A 177 0.04 21.45 -6.33
C LEU A 177 1.33 21.89 -5.60
N ALA A 178 2.09 20.95 -5.04
CA ALA A 178 3.34 21.26 -4.35
C ALA A 178 4.44 21.67 -5.34
N THR A 179 5.38 22.49 -4.86
CA THR A 179 6.59 22.84 -5.60
C THR A 179 7.73 21.97 -5.10
N TYR A 180 8.50 21.39 -6.02
CA TYR A 180 9.62 20.49 -5.73
C TYR A 180 10.94 21.16 -6.11
N PRO A 181 11.60 21.87 -5.17
CA PRO A 181 12.87 22.53 -5.44
C PRO A 181 13.99 21.48 -5.54
N ALA A 182 14.85 21.62 -6.55
CA ALA A 182 15.97 20.69 -6.75
C ALA A 182 17.03 20.77 -5.64
N ARG A 183 17.16 21.92 -4.95
CA ARG A 183 18.16 22.16 -3.90
C ARG A 183 17.65 23.10 -2.81
N ASP A 184 18.16 22.94 -1.59
CA ASP A 184 17.97 23.89 -0.49
C ASP A 184 18.92 25.10 -0.63
N GLU A 185 18.80 26.04 0.31
CA GLU A 185 19.66 27.22 0.43
C GLU A 185 21.16 26.88 0.65
N HIS A 186 21.47 25.65 1.05
CA HIS A 186 22.81 25.12 1.28
C HIS A 186 23.33 24.27 0.11
N GLY A 187 22.54 24.10 -0.96
CA GLY A 187 22.88 23.31 -2.13
C GLY A 187 22.67 21.80 -1.97
N ASN A 188 22.06 21.32 -0.89
CA ASN A 188 21.69 19.90 -0.71
C ASN A 188 20.43 19.58 -1.49
N ALA A 189 20.31 18.33 -1.96
CA ALA A 189 19.07 17.85 -2.57
C ALA A 189 17.93 17.87 -1.55
N VAL A 190 16.80 18.49 -1.90
CA VAL A 190 15.59 18.50 -1.07
C VAL A 190 14.68 17.40 -1.57
N GLU A 191 14.51 16.37 -0.75
CA GLU A 191 13.53 15.32 -1.04
C GLU A 191 12.12 15.77 -0.63
N PRO A 192 11.08 15.52 -1.45
CA PRO A 192 11.11 14.87 -2.77
C PRO A 192 11.54 15.79 -3.92
N LEU A 193 12.26 15.23 -4.90
CA LEU A 193 12.77 15.97 -6.08
C LEU A 193 11.72 16.17 -7.17
N THR A 194 10.79 15.23 -7.28
CA THR A 194 9.72 15.24 -8.28
C THR A 194 8.37 14.93 -7.63
N LEU A 195 7.28 15.23 -8.36
CA LEU A 195 5.94 14.76 -7.98
C LEU A 195 5.91 13.23 -7.84
N GLU A 196 6.61 12.52 -8.73
CA GLU A 196 6.63 11.06 -8.74
C GLU A 196 7.29 10.51 -7.48
N ASP A 197 8.42 11.10 -7.05
CA ASP A 197 9.09 10.74 -5.81
C ASP A 197 8.21 11.03 -4.59
N ALA A 198 7.50 12.16 -4.60
CA ALA A 198 6.60 12.54 -3.51
C ALA A 198 5.41 11.58 -3.37
N LEU A 199 4.82 11.19 -4.49
CA LEU A 199 3.72 10.23 -4.53
C LEU A 199 4.19 8.85 -4.06
N ASP A 200 5.34 8.40 -4.57
CA ASP A 200 5.90 7.11 -4.21
C ASP A 200 6.32 7.06 -2.74
N ASP A 201 6.96 8.12 -2.22
CA ASP A 201 7.39 8.21 -0.82
C ASP A 201 6.21 8.11 0.13
N TRP A 202 5.18 8.90 -0.16
CA TRP A 202 3.96 8.93 0.62
C TRP A 202 3.22 7.57 0.59
N LEU A 203 2.95 7.03 -0.60
CA LEU A 203 2.25 5.74 -0.75
C LEU A 203 3.04 4.61 -0.09
N LEU A 204 4.35 4.54 -0.35
CA LEU A 204 5.21 3.52 0.23
C LEU A 204 5.16 3.58 1.74
N THR A 205 5.37 4.76 2.32
CA THR A 205 5.37 4.98 3.78
C THR A 205 4.04 4.55 4.38
N GLN A 206 2.92 5.06 3.87
CA GLN A 206 1.58 4.74 4.39
C GLN A 206 1.27 3.24 4.35
N ILE A 207 1.68 2.55 3.27
CA ILE A 207 1.44 1.12 3.11
C ILE A 207 2.27 0.30 4.10
N VAL A 208 3.57 0.59 4.22
CA VAL A 208 4.46 -0.22 5.08
C VAL A 208 4.24 0.06 6.56
N THR A 209 3.88 1.28 6.95
CA THR A 209 3.55 1.60 8.34
C THR A 209 2.21 1.02 8.78
N ALA A 210 1.27 0.81 7.85
CA ALA A 210 -0.01 0.19 8.19
C ALA A 210 0.13 -1.29 8.58
N ILE A 211 1.20 -1.98 8.13
CA ILE A 211 1.41 -3.40 8.43
C ILE A 211 1.92 -3.56 9.86
N GLY A 212 1.22 -4.36 10.66
CA GLY A 212 1.53 -4.59 12.08
C GLY A 212 0.70 -3.71 13.03
N ASP A 213 0.24 -2.55 12.56
CA ASP A 213 -0.67 -1.66 13.29
C ASP A 213 -2.15 -1.97 13.03
N LEU A 214 -2.45 -2.93 12.15
CA LEU A 214 -3.78 -3.51 11.93
C LEU A 214 -4.27 -4.22 13.20
N THR A 215 -4.63 -3.42 14.19
CA THR A 215 -5.47 -3.82 15.29
C THR A 215 -6.81 -4.18 14.68
N VAL A 216 -7.20 -5.45 14.85
CA VAL A 216 -8.52 -5.95 14.51
C VAL A 216 -9.52 -5.08 15.28
N LEU A 217 -10.16 -4.13 14.58
CA LEU A 217 -11.34 -3.39 15.06
C LEU A 217 -12.59 -4.23 14.80
#